data_AF-A0AAV0B1R9-F1
#
_entry.id   AF-A0AAV0B1R9-F1
#
_cell.length_a   1.000
_cell.length_b   1.000
_cell.length_c   1.000
_cell.angle_alpha   90.00
_cell.angle_beta   90.00
_cell.angle_gamma   90.00
#
_symmetry.space_group_name_H-M   'P 1'
#
loop_
_entity.id
_entity.type
_entity.pdbx_description
1 polymer ?
#
loop_
_entity_poly.entity_id
_entity_poly.type
_entity_poly.pdbx_seq_one_letter_code
_entity_poly.pdbx_strand_id
1 'polypeptide(L)'
;MDDFKSKAEHTIRYTFEPILLSDLERVFELESIGFPPDEAASIESIRFRYSVAPDLFIGAYDDQNTKRLVGFINATRSSNETLDHDSLTKHDDYGNVILLHSIAIDPSHRRRSVAKNLLKHYIKTCEQAGESAIILACHEELMPLYLGVEFEDRGNSRFVHGSRPWREMRIKFGSRPTNPQELLCPVERCRCVILKGGVGKLISRMKCPLPRTDQTAEKSYTSCWLVNRPTSFENVGFSKPIEQQNNQESQEFRPIQTRWLSCGACDFGPIGWTESSGDLAKQFIKDPEGSFSNVSFLIDCQRVYTIKS
;
A
#
# COMPACT_ATOMS: atom_id res chain seq x y z
N MET A 1 -38.84 -47.12 -12.75
CA MET A 1 -38.83 -45.69 -13.08
C MET A 1 -38.95 -44.95 -11.78
N ASP A 2 -37.84 -44.42 -11.27
CA ASP A 2 -37.76 -43.02 -10.85
C ASP A 2 -36.33 -42.72 -10.38
N ASP A 3 -35.72 -41.80 -11.11
CA ASP A 3 -34.32 -41.36 -11.05
C ASP A 3 -34.01 -40.67 -9.71
N PHE A 4 -33.17 -41.29 -8.90
CA PHE A 4 -32.45 -40.60 -7.82
C PHE A 4 -31.27 -39.82 -8.41
N LYS A 5 -31.54 -38.67 -9.05
CA LYS A 5 -30.48 -37.75 -9.47
C LYS A 5 -29.88 -37.04 -8.25
N SER A 6 -28.72 -37.52 -7.84
CA SER A 6 -27.73 -36.83 -7.02
C SER A 6 -27.59 -35.35 -7.45
N LYS A 7 -28.02 -34.41 -6.60
CA LYS A 7 -27.63 -33.00 -6.71
C LYS A 7 -26.24 -32.87 -6.08
N ALA A 8 -25.20 -32.93 -6.91
CA ALA A 8 -23.88 -32.46 -6.52
C ALA A 8 -23.96 -30.94 -6.26
N GLU A 9 -23.88 -30.52 -5.01
CA GLU A 9 -23.68 -29.12 -4.63
C GLU A 9 -22.40 -28.63 -5.29
N HIS A 10 -22.54 -27.83 -6.35
CA HIS A 10 -21.42 -27.16 -6.99
C HIS A 10 -20.92 -26.06 -6.05
N THR A 11 -19.91 -26.37 -5.25
CA THR A 11 -19.19 -25.38 -4.44
C THR A 11 -18.43 -24.44 -5.37
N ILE A 12 -18.98 -23.24 -5.61
CA ILE A 12 -18.32 -22.17 -6.37
C ILE A 12 -17.00 -21.83 -5.65
N ARG A 13 -15.90 -21.81 -6.42
CA ARG A 13 -14.58 -21.40 -5.94
C ARG A 13 -14.29 -20.00 -6.47
N TYR A 14 -13.68 -19.18 -5.61
CA TYR A 14 -13.28 -17.82 -5.97
C TYR A 14 -11.78 -17.68 -5.79
N THR A 15 -11.14 -16.99 -6.73
CA THR A 15 -9.79 -16.46 -6.54
C THR A 15 -9.84 -14.97 -6.23
N PHE A 16 -8.82 -14.51 -5.50
CA PHE A 16 -8.63 -13.10 -5.17
C PHE A 16 -7.31 -12.66 -5.79
N GLU A 17 -7.40 -11.79 -6.80
CA GLU A 17 -6.27 -11.44 -7.67
C GLU A 17 -6.30 -9.92 -7.94
N PRO A 18 -5.15 -9.29 -8.26
CA PRO A 18 -5.12 -7.90 -8.70
C PRO A 18 -6.01 -7.68 -9.93
N ILE A 19 -6.73 -6.57 -9.95
CA ILE A 19 -7.61 -6.20 -11.07
C ILE A 19 -6.76 -5.72 -12.24
N LEU A 20 -7.14 -6.12 -13.45
CA LEU A 20 -6.50 -5.66 -14.68
C LEU A 20 -7.20 -4.41 -15.22
N LEU A 21 -6.47 -3.62 -16.02
CA LEU A 21 -7.03 -2.42 -16.65
C LEU A 21 -8.28 -2.74 -17.50
N SER A 22 -8.30 -3.90 -18.14
CA SER A 22 -9.42 -4.40 -18.95
C SER A 22 -10.68 -4.74 -18.15
N ASP A 23 -10.58 -4.83 -16.82
CA ASP A 23 -11.70 -5.15 -15.94
C ASP A 23 -12.37 -3.89 -15.36
N LEU A 24 -11.85 -2.68 -15.63
CA LEU A 24 -12.37 -1.45 -15.02
C LEU A 24 -13.82 -1.13 -15.42
N GLU A 25 -14.22 -1.42 -16.65
CA GLU A 25 -15.62 -1.31 -17.07
C GLU A 25 -16.51 -2.22 -16.21
N ARG A 26 -16.04 -3.44 -15.92
CA ARG A 26 -16.76 -4.37 -15.06
C ARG A 26 -16.76 -3.94 -13.58
N VAL A 27 -15.70 -3.32 -13.10
CA VAL A 27 -15.66 -2.68 -11.77
C VAL A 27 -16.73 -1.59 -11.68
N PHE A 28 -16.84 -0.72 -12.68
CA PHE A 28 -17.84 0.35 -12.71
C PHE A 28 -19.27 -0.18 -12.79
N GLU A 29 -19.52 -1.26 -13.55
CA GLU A 29 -20.83 -1.94 -13.54
C GLU A 29 -21.18 -2.45 -12.15
N LEU A 30 -20.25 -3.13 -11.47
CA LEU A 30 -20.45 -3.66 -10.13
C LEU A 30 -20.65 -2.53 -9.10
N GLU A 31 -19.94 -1.41 -9.23
CA GLU A 31 -20.13 -0.20 -8.42
C GLU A 31 -21.55 0.33 -8.59
N SER A 32 -21.98 0.52 -9.84
CA SER A 32 -23.31 1.08 -10.17
C SER A 32 -24.46 0.20 -9.69
N ILE A 33 -24.25 -1.12 -9.61
CA ILE A 33 -25.22 -2.08 -9.06
C ILE A 33 -25.13 -2.17 -7.52
N GLY A 34 -23.95 -1.87 -6.97
CA GLY A 34 -23.64 -1.99 -5.55
C GLY A 34 -24.13 -0.81 -4.72
N PHE A 35 -24.14 0.39 -5.29
CA PHE A 35 -24.38 1.65 -4.59
C PHE A 35 -25.55 2.44 -5.19
N PRO A 36 -26.26 3.25 -4.38
CA PRO A 36 -27.17 4.28 -4.87
C PRO A 36 -26.49 5.26 -5.84
N PRO A 37 -27.20 5.86 -6.80
CA PRO A 37 -26.61 6.78 -7.79
C PRO A 37 -25.91 8.01 -7.20
N ASP A 38 -26.34 8.49 -6.03
CA ASP A 38 -25.73 9.62 -5.31
C ASP A 38 -24.47 9.23 -4.52
N GLU A 39 -24.21 7.94 -4.35
CA GLU A 39 -23.07 7.40 -3.61
C GLU A 39 -22.04 6.72 -4.52
N ALA A 40 -22.48 6.10 -5.62
CA ALA A 40 -21.64 5.36 -6.54
C ALA A 40 -20.50 6.23 -7.11
N ALA A 41 -19.28 5.69 -7.15
CA ALA A 41 -18.17 6.35 -7.82
C ALA A 41 -18.38 6.42 -9.34
N SER A 42 -18.02 7.55 -9.94
CA SER A 42 -18.00 7.65 -11.40
C SER A 42 -16.86 6.82 -12.00
N ILE A 43 -16.98 6.47 -13.28
CA ILE A 43 -15.91 5.76 -14.00
C ILE A 43 -14.60 6.57 -13.99
N GLU A 44 -14.67 7.89 -14.03
CA GLU A 44 -13.51 8.78 -13.93
C GLU A 44 -12.80 8.66 -12.58
N SER A 45 -13.56 8.64 -11.47
CA SER A 45 -12.99 8.42 -10.14
C SER A 45 -12.34 7.04 -10.01
N ILE A 46 -12.98 5.99 -10.55
CA ILE A 46 -12.42 4.64 -10.56
C ILE A 46 -11.13 4.57 -11.37
N ARG A 47 -11.11 5.15 -12.58
CA ARG A 47 -9.91 5.22 -13.44
C ARG A 47 -8.78 6.01 -12.81
N PHE A 48 -9.08 7.14 -12.18
CA PHE A 48 -8.10 7.92 -11.44
C PHE A 48 -7.48 7.09 -10.31
N ARG A 49 -8.31 6.50 -9.44
CA ARG A 49 -7.85 5.65 -8.33
C ARG A 49 -6.99 4.49 -8.84
N TYR A 50 -7.39 3.85 -9.94
CA TYR A 50 -6.62 2.77 -10.55
C TYR A 50 -5.28 3.27 -11.12
N SER A 51 -5.23 4.46 -11.71
CA SER A 51 -3.97 5.00 -12.26
C SER A 51 -2.94 5.33 -11.19
N VAL A 52 -3.37 5.68 -9.98
CA VAL A 52 -2.47 6.06 -8.87
C VAL A 52 -2.22 4.91 -7.89
N ALA A 53 -3.13 3.95 -7.78
CA ALA A 53 -3.05 2.85 -6.82
C ALA A 53 -3.49 1.49 -7.39
N PRO A 54 -2.97 1.05 -8.55
CA PRO A 54 -3.43 -0.18 -9.20
C PRO A 54 -3.20 -1.43 -8.31
N ASP A 55 -2.18 -1.41 -7.46
CA ASP A 55 -1.86 -2.49 -6.53
C ASP A 55 -2.88 -2.64 -5.38
N LEU A 56 -3.72 -1.62 -5.15
CA LEU A 56 -4.77 -1.63 -4.13
C LEU A 56 -6.13 -2.11 -4.66
N PHE A 57 -6.21 -2.46 -5.95
CA PHE A 57 -7.42 -2.99 -6.57
C PHE A 57 -7.36 -4.52 -6.59
N ILE A 58 -8.22 -5.15 -5.80
CA ILE A 58 -8.30 -6.62 -5.72
C ILE A 58 -9.69 -7.07 -6.14
N GLY A 59 -9.75 -8.02 -7.07
CA GLY A 59 -10.96 -8.60 -7.62
C GLY A 59 -11.23 -9.99 -7.02
N ALA A 60 -12.50 -10.33 -6.92
CA ALA A 60 -12.97 -11.69 -6.70
C ALA A 60 -13.43 -12.27 -8.04
N TYR A 61 -12.78 -13.35 -8.49
CA TYR A 61 -13.05 -14.00 -9.76
C TYR A 61 -13.70 -15.37 -9.55
N ASP A 62 -14.74 -15.68 -10.33
CA ASP A 62 -15.40 -16.98 -10.32
C ASP A 62 -14.64 -17.99 -11.20
N ASP A 63 -13.97 -18.97 -10.56
CA ASP A 63 -13.14 -19.97 -11.24
C ASP A 63 -13.94 -20.92 -12.14
N GLN A 64 -15.25 -21.08 -11.89
CA GLN A 64 -16.07 -22.03 -12.65
C GLN A 64 -16.62 -21.44 -13.94
N ASN A 65 -16.70 -20.10 -14.02
CA ASN A 65 -17.38 -19.40 -15.12
C ASN A 65 -16.47 -18.31 -15.68
N THR A 66 -15.62 -18.72 -16.63
CA THR A 66 -14.81 -17.83 -17.49
C THR A 66 -13.84 -16.89 -16.75
N LYS A 67 -13.50 -17.13 -15.48
CA LYS A 67 -12.80 -16.16 -14.62
C LYS A 67 -13.48 -14.79 -14.65
N ARG A 68 -14.80 -14.76 -14.49
CA ARG A 68 -15.55 -13.50 -14.47
C ARG A 68 -15.30 -12.75 -13.16
N LEU A 69 -15.07 -11.44 -13.23
CA LEU A 69 -15.04 -10.57 -12.06
C LEU A 69 -16.46 -10.43 -11.46
N VAL A 70 -16.62 -10.90 -10.22
CA VAL A 70 -17.89 -10.95 -9.48
C VAL A 70 -17.88 -10.10 -8.21
N GLY A 71 -16.76 -9.47 -7.89
CA GLY A 71 -16.67 -8.51 -6.82
C GLY A 71 -15.33 -7.82 -6.79
N PHE A 72 -15.20 -6.68 -6.11
CA PHE A 72 -13.94 -5.95 -6.05
C PHE A 72 -13.81 -5.15 -4.76
N ILE A 73 -12.57 -4.74 -4.49
CA ILE A 73 -12.19 -3.68 -3.56
C ILE A 73 -11.36 -2.66 -4.34
N ASN A 74 -11.61 -1.37 -4.15
CA ASN A 74 -10.68 -0.31 -4.56
C ASN A 74 -10.38 0.66 -3.40
N ALA A 75 -9.13 1.14 -3.35
CA ALA A 75 -8.61 1.94 -2.25
C ALA A 75 -7.53 2.94 -2.73
N THR A 76 -7.18 3.91 -1.88
CA THR A 76 -5.98 4.74 -2.01
C THR A 76 -5.15 4.71 -0.72
N ARG A 77 -3.93 5.24 -0.75
CA ARG A 77 -3.09 5.42 0.43
C ARG A 77 -3.17 6.85 0.96
N SER A 78 -3.04 6.97 2.27
CA SER A 78 -2.93 8.22 3.01
C SER A 78 -1.85 8.12 4.08
N SER A 79 -1.20 9.25 4.39
CA SER A 79 -0.31 9.41 5.54
C SER A 79 -1.04 9.71 6.84
N ASN A 80 -2.35 9.94 6.79
CA ASN A 80 -3.19 10.21 7.96
C ASN A 80 -4.39 9.24 8.04
N GLU A 81 -4.94 9.10 9.25
CA GLU A 81 -6.15 8.31 9.53
C GLU A 81 -7.46 9.10 9.26
N THR A 82 -7.41 10.19 8.51
CA THR A 82 -8.59 11.06 8.29
C THR A 82 -9.36 10.62 7.06
N LEU A 83 -10.67 10.41 7.23
CA LEU A 83 -11.60 10.11 6.14
C LEU A 83 -12.49 11.34 5.87
N ASP A 84 -12.18 12.11 4.82
CA ASP A 84 -12.95 13.25 4.34
C ASP A 84 -12.87 13.37 2.81
N HIS A 85 -13.57 14.34 2.20
CA HIS A 85 -13.56 14.52 0.74
C HIS A 85 -12.15 14.78 0.19
N ASP A 86 -11.32 15.49 0.94
CA ASP A 86 -9.97 15.85 0.52
C ASP A 86 -9.06 14.62 0.52
N SER A 87 -9.16 13.76 1.53
CA SER A 87 -8.37 12.53 1.61
C SER A 87 -8.84 11.50 0.58
N LEU A 88 -10.13 11.46 0.27
CA LEU A 88 -10.69 10.53 -0.72
C LEU A 88 -10.46 10.92 -2.19
N THR A 89 -9.97 12.14 -2.44
CA THR A 89 -9.58 12.59 -3.79
C THR A 89 -8.07 12.53 -4.03
N LYS A 90 -7.29 12.07 -3.04
CA LYS A 90 -5.83 12.05 -3.08
C LYS A 90 -5.30 10.63 -2.92
N HIS A 91 -4.09 10.45 -3.44
CA HIS A 91 -3.26 9.29 -3.18
C HIS A 91 -1.90 9.76 -2.70
N ASP A 92 -1.43 9.14 -1.63
CA ASP A 92 -0.07 9.30 -1.12
C ASP A 92 0.70 8.00 -1.36
N ASP A 93 1.59 7.98 -2.36
CA ASP A 93 2.44 6.81 -2.67
C ASP A 93 3.25 6.32 -1.46
N TYR A 94 3.39 7.19 -0.45
CA TYR A 94 4.16 6.98 0.78
C TYR A 94 3.29 6.81 2.02
N GLY A 95 1.97 6.97 1.86
CA GLY A 95 0.99 6.72 2.90
C GLY A 95 1.06 5.27 3.36
N ASN A 96 0.81 5.06 4.65
CA ASN A 96 0.74 3.73 5.24
C ASN A 96 -0.66 3.39 5.77
N VAL A 97 -1.64 4.27 5.55
CA VAL A 97 -3.05 4.03 5.87
C VAL A 97 -3.78 3.78 4.55
N ILE A 98 -4.51 2.68 4.46
CA ILE A 98 -5.36 2.38 3.31
C ILE A 98 -6.74 2.99 3.53
N LEU A 99 -7.17 3.87 2.63
CA LEU A 99 -8.52 4.40 2.57
C LEU A 99 -9.32 3.59 1.56
N LEU A 100 -10.18 2.70 2.05
CA LEU A 100 -11.01 1.87 1.20
C LEU A 100 -12.21 2.70 0.71
N HIS A 101 -12.33 2.83 -0.61
CA HIS A 101 -13.39 3.62 -1.24
C HIS A 101 -14.64 2.79 -1.51
N SER A 102 -14.49 1.61 -2.12
CA SER A 102 -15.63 0.80 -2.54
C SER A 102 -15.38 -0.70 -2.35
N ILE A 103 -16.41 -1.42 -1.90
CA ILE A 103 -16.52 -2.88 -1.94
C ILE A 103 -17.88 -3.23 -2.54
N ALA A 104 -17.88 -3.89 -3.70
CA ALA A 104 -19.12 -4.34 -4.32
C ALA A 104 -19.02 -5.80 -4.74
N ILE A 105 -20.09 -6.56 -4.52
CA ILE A 105 -20.25 -7.94 -4.97
C ILE A 105 -21.48 -8.03 -5.86
N ASP A 106 -21.34 -8.77 -6.97
CA ASP A 106 -22.43 -9.10 -7.88
C ASP A 106 -23.61 -9.69 -7.10
N PRO A 107 -24.85 -9.20 -7.30
CA PRO A 107 -26.03 -9.69 -6.58
C PRO A 107 -26.19 -11.21 -6.61
N SER A 108 -25.84 -11.88 -7.72
CA SER A 108 -25.98 -13.33 -7.86
C SER A 108 -24.99 -14.15 -7.03
N HIS A 109 -23.90 -13.51 -6.57
CA HIS A 109 -22.84 -14.08 -5.73
C HIS A 109 -22.89 -13.59 -4.26
N ARG A 110 -23.84 -12.72 -3.91
CA ARG A 110 -24.06 -12.28 -2.51
C ARG A 110 -24.54 -13.43 -1.63
N ARG A 111 -24.38 -13.27 -0.30
CA ARG A 111 -24.73 -14.27 0.73
C ARG A 111 -23.99 -15.61 0.61
N ARG A 112 -22.89 -15.65 -0.16
CA ARG A 112 -21.98 -16.80 -0.31
C ARG A 112 -20.60 -16.53 0.30
N SER A 113 -20.53 -15.63 1.29
CA SER A 113 -19.29 -15.20 1.97
C SER A 113 -18.21 -14.56 1.08
N VAL A 114 -18.52 -14.19 -0.17
CA VAL A 114 -17.54 -13.58 -1.11
C VAL A 114 -16.93 -12.31 -0.55
N ALA A 115 -17.75 -11.34 -0.11
CA ALA A 115 -17.26 -10.09 0.50
C ALA A 115 -16.36 -10.36 1.73
N LYS A 116 -16.78 -11.27 2.60
CA LYS A 116 -16.02 -11.65 3.81
C LYS A 116 -14.65 -12.24 3.45
N ASN A 117 -14.61 -13.14 2.47
CA ASN A 117 -13.37 -13.80 2.05
C ASN A 117 -12.45 -12.83 1.30
N LEU A 118 -13.01 -11.96 0.44
CA LEU A 118 -12.29 -10.91 -0.25
C LEU A 118 -11.67 -9.93 0.75
N LEU A 119 -12.44 -9.47 1.75
CA LEU A 119 -11.93 -8.63 2.84
C LEU A 119 -10.82 -9.30 3.63
N LYS A 120 -10.97 -10.58 4.02
CA LYS A 120 -9.92 -11.33 4.73
C LYS A 120 -8.64 -11.43 3.92
N HIS A 121 -8.75 -11.70 2.62
CA HIS A 121 -7.61 -11.71 1.72
C HIS A 121 -6.96 -10.32 1.68
N TYR A 122 -7.75 -9.27 1.50
CA TYR A 122 -7.29 -7.88 1.42
C TYR A 122 -6.56 -7.43 2.69
N ILE A 123 -7.15 -7.67 3.87
CA ILE A 123 -6.56 -7.37 5.18
C ILE A 123 -5.19 -8.04 5.31
N LYS A 124 -5.11 -9.34 5.00
CA LYS A 124 -3.85 -10.09 5.05
C LYS A 124 -2.81 -9.50 4.09
N THR A 125 -3.21 -9.13 2.88
CA THR A 125 -2.32 -8.49 1.89
C THR A 125 -1.80 -7.14 2.40
N CYS A 126 -2.66 -6.29 2.97
CA CYS A 126 -2.25 -5.02 3.56
C CYS A 126 -1.30 -5.21 4.77
N GLU A 127 -1.61 -6.17 5.65
CA GLU A 127 -0.75 -6.52 6.78
C GLU A 127 0.64 -6.98 6.28
N GLN A 128 0.68 -7.77 5.20
CA GLN A 128 1.90 -8.26 4.55
C GLN A 128 2.65 -7.20 3.73
N ALA A 129 1.97 -6.17 3.25
CA ALA A 129 2.59 -4.94 2.72
C ALA A 129 3.10 -4.03 3.87
N GLY A 130 2.61 -4.28 5.08
CA GLY A 130 2.99 -3.56 6.29
C GLY A 130 2.25 -2.24 6.47
N GLU A 131 1.09 -2.09 5.84
CA GLU A 131 0.23 -0.96 6.12
C GLU A 131 -0.04 -0.86 7.64
N SER A 132 -0.27 0.36 8.13
CA SER A 132 -0.52 0.63 9.55
C SER A 132 -1.99 0.45 9.90
N ALA A 133 -2.88 0.73 8.95
CA ALA A 133 -4.33 0.60 9.12
C ALA A 133 -5.07 0.49 7.79
N ILE A 134 -6.32 0.01 7.85
CA ILE A 134 -7.33 0.19 6.80
C ILE A 134 -8.51 0.95 7.43
N ILE A 135 -8.99 1.98 6.75
CA ILE A 135 -10.13 2.81 7.17
C ILE A 135 -11.15 2.84 6.05
N LEU A 136 -12.43 2.77 6.42
CA LEU A 136 -13.56 2.88 5.49
C LEU A 136 -14.76 3.55 6.16
N ALA A 137 -15.66 4.06 5.33
CA ALA A 137 -17.00 4.44 5.74
C ALA A 137 -18.01 3.38 5.28
N CYS A 138 -18.98 3.05 6.13
CA CYS A 138 -20.11 2.21 5.76
C CYS A 138 -21.42 2.66 6.41
N HIS A 139 -22.56 2.28 5.82
CA HIS A 139 -23.83 2.40 6.53
C HIS A 139 -23.95 1.38 7.66
N GLU A 140 -24.80 1.70 8.63
CA GLU A 140 -24.97 0.93 9.86
C GLU A 140 -25.36 -0.54 9.60
N GLU A 141 -26.20 -0.80 8.60
CA GLU A 141 -26.61 -2.15 8.21
C GLU A 141 -25.45 -3.05 7.72
N LEU A 142 -24.32 -2.45 7.31
CA LEU A 142 -23.14 -3.18 6.86
C LEU A 142 -22.10 -3.40 7.97
N MET A 143 -22.25 -2.77 9.14
CA MET A 143 -21.31 -2.94 10.25
C MET A 143 -21.06 -4.42 10.64
N PRO A 144 -22.08 -5.32 10.68
CA PRO A 144 -21.84 -6.73 11.02
C PRO A 144 -20.86 -7.44 10.09
N LEU A 145 -20.78 -7.04 8.81
CA LEU A 145 -19.80 -7.60 7.87
C LEU A 145 -18.37 -7.24 8.30
N TYR A 146 -18.13 -5.96 8.59
CA TYR A 146 -16.82 -5.42 8.93
C TYR A 146 -16.34 -5.86 10.31
N LEU A 147 -17.23 -5.83 11.31
CA LEU A 147 -16.95 -6.39 12.65
C LEU A 147 -16.59 -7.88 12.55
N GLY A 148 -17.24 -8.62 11.65
CA GLY A 148 -16.97 -10.04 11.40
C GLY A 148 -15.62 -10.36 10.74
N VAL A 149 -14.85 -9.33 10.36
CA VAL A 149 -13.47 -9.38 9.87
C VAL A 149 -12.56 -8.39 10.61
N GLU A 150 -12.84 -8.18 11.91
CA GLU A 150 -11.95 -7.49 12.86
C GLU A 150 -11.78 -5.98 12.66
N PHE A 151 -12.64 -5.34 11.87
CA PHE A 151 -12.73 -3.88 11.93
C PHE A 151 -13.35 -3.46 13.27
N GLU A 152 -12.79 -2.41 13.86
CA GLU A 152 -13.32 -1.65 14.97
C GLU A 152 -14.25 -0.55 14.46
N ASP A 153 -15.33 -0.29 15.19
CA ASP A 153 -16.21 0.86 14.95
C ASP A 153 -15.62 2.12 15.62
N ARG A 154 -15.46 3.19 14.85
CA ARG A 154 -14.99 4.50 15.32
C ARG A 154 -16.12 5.51 15.52
N GLY A 155 -17.37 5.08 15.39
CA GLY A 155 -18.55 5.92 15.53
C GLY A 155 -18.91 6.63 14.22
N ASN A 156 -19.62 7.75 14.34
CA ASN A 156 -20.09 8.52 13.19
C ASN A 156 -18.91 9.14 12.43
N SER A 157 -18.87 8.91 11.12
CA SER A 157 -17.89 9.54 10.25
C SER A 157 -18.24 11.02 10.04
N ARG A 158 -17.19 11.84 9.86
CA ARG A 158 -17.34 13.23 9.41
C ARG A 158 -17.53 13.34 7.91
N PHE A 159 -17.27 12.25 7.18
CA PHE A 159 -17.48 12.15 5.76
C PHE A 159 -18.99 12.21 5.45
N VAL A 160 -19.35 13.09 4.52
CA VAL A 160 -20.73 13.26 4.06
C VAL A 160 -20.73 13.03 2.56
N HIS A 161 -21.40 11.98 2.12
CA HIS A 161 -21.56 11.65 0.70
C HIS A 161 -22.90 10.93 0.53
N GLY A 162 -23.69 11.34 -0.46
CA GLY A 162 -25.09 10.94 -0.53
C GLY A 162 -25.96 11.51 0.60
N SER A 163 -27.14 10.93 0.77
CA SER A 163 -28.18 11.45 1.67
C SER A 163 -28.17 10.88 3.10
N ARG A 164 -27.35 9.85 3.37
CA ARG A 164 -27.35 9.08 4.63
C ARG A 164 -26.08 9.28 5.44
N PRO A 165 -26.14 9.15 6.79
CA PRO A 165 -24.94 9.19 7.61
C PRO A 165 -24.09 7.92 7.43
N TRP A 166 -22.79 8.09 7.69
CA TRP A 166 -21.78 7.03 7.59
C TRP A 166 -21.18 6.71 8.96
N ARG A 167 -20.83 5.45 9.16
CA ARG A 167 -20.00 4.95 10.27
C ARG A 167 -18.59 4.72 9.79
N GLU A 168 -17.61 5.17 10.56
CA GLU A 168 -16.22 4.92 10.24
C GLU A 168 -15.76 3.62 10.89
N MET A 169 -15.17 2.74 10.09
CA MET A 169 -14.64 1.45 10.53
C MET A 169 -13.12 1.45 10.31
N ARG A 170 -12.36 0.84 11.23
CA ARG A 170 -10.90 0.75 11.13
C ARG A 170 -10.36 -0.59 11.58
N ILE A 171 -9.38 -1.13 10.87
CA ILE A 171 -8.46 -2.13 11.42
C ILE A 171 -7.07 -1.50 11.60
N LYS A 172 -6.40 -1.80 12.72
CA LYS A 172 -5.01 -1.42 12.96
C LYS A 172 -4.13 -2.65 12.92
N PHE A 173 -3.06 -2.58 12.15
CA PHE A 173 -2.05 -3.62 12.14
C PHE A 173 -1.04 -3.36 13.26
N GLY A 174 -0.59 -4.44 13.89
CA GLY A 174 0.47 -4.34 14.90
C GLY A 174 1.73 -3.69 14.32
N SER A 175 2.45 -2.94 15.13
CA SER A 175 3.76 -2.40 14.75
C SER A 175 4.66 -3.55 14.29
N ARG A 176 5.08 -3.55 13.02
CA ARG A 176 6.13 -4.44 12.54
C ARG A 176 7.39 -4.25 13.39
N PRO A 177 8.24 -5.28 13.54
CA PRO A 177 9.53 -5.11 14.20
C PRO A 177 10.27 -3.97 13.50
N THR A 178 10.55 -2.93 14.27
CA THR A 178 11.44 -1.85 13.85
C THR A 178 12.88 -2.33 13.95
N ASN A 179 13.82 -1.62 13.34
CA ASN A 179 15.24 -1.93 13.55
C ASN A 179 15.54 -1.87 15.05
N PRO A 180 15.99 -2.97 15.69
CA PRO A 180 16.11 -3.02 17.14
C PRO A 180 17.24 -2.12 17.67
N GLN A 181 18.19 -1.78 16.81
CA GLN A 181 19.41 -1.06 17.13
C GLN A 181 19.71 0.00 16.08
N GLU A 182 20.55 0.96 16.45
CA GLU A 182 21.10 1.94 15.52
C GLU A 182 21.88 1.26 14.39
N LEU A 183 21.80 1.83 13.19
CA LEU A 183 22.68 1.48 12.09
C LEU A 183 23.82 2.47 12.04
N LEU A 184 25.05 1.95 11.96
CA LEU A 184 26.27 2.73 11.87
C LEU A 184 26.86 2.65 10.46
N CYS A 185 27.63 3.69 10.11
CA CYS A 185 28.48 3.68 8.93
C CYS A 185 29.48 2.49 8.99
N PRO A 186 29.63 1.70 7.92
CA PRO A 186 30.49 0.51 7.90
C PRO A 186 31.98 0.84 7.94
N VAL A 187 32.36 2.08 7.62
CA VAL A 187 33.76 2.51 7.64
C VAL A 187 34.24 2.56 9.09
N GLU A 188 35.21 1.72 9.45
CA GLU A 188 35.72 1.52 10.82
C GLU A 188 36.16 2.81 11.51
N ARG A 189 36.82 3.71 10.76
CA ARG A 189 37.25 5.03 11.26
C ARG A 189 36.12 6.07 11.37
N CYS A 190 34.95 5.79 10.80
CA CYS A 190 33.81 6.71 10.78
C CYS A 190 32.76 6.32 11.82
N ARG A 191 32.14 5.13 11.67
CA ARG A 191 31.09 4.57 12.56
C ARG A 191 30.01 5.56 13.04
N CYS A 192 29.77 6.66 12.33
CA CYS A 192 28.71 7.60 12.69
C CYS A 192 27.34 6.91 12.62
N VAL A 193 26.40 7.38 13.45
CA VAL A 193 25.02 6.91 13.41
C VAL A 193 24.40 7.35 12.09
N ILE A 194 23.88 6.37 11.35
CA ILE A 194 23.16 6.52 10.09
C ILE A 194 21.65 6.43 10.35
N LEU A 195 21.19 5.45 11.14
CA LEU A 195 19.77 5.26 11.45
C LEU A 195 19.62 5.06 12.96
N LYS A 196 18.66 5.75 13.59
CA LYS A 196 18.36 5.54 15.03
C LYS A 196 17.74 4.17 15.27
N GLY A 197 17.81 3.64 16.48
CA GLY A 197 17.07 2.44 16.87
C GLY A 197 15.56 2.69 16.91
N GLY A 198 14.76 1.70 16.52
CA GLY A 198 13.31 1.70 16.70
C GLY A 198 12.51 2.51 15.68
N VAL A 199 13.11 2.96 14.58
CA VAL A 199 12.46 3.91 13.64
C VAL A 199 12.24 3.34 12.24
N GLY A 200 13.06 2.38 11.81
CA GLY A 200 13.01 1.74 10.51
C GLY A 200 12.03 0.58 10.50
N LYS A 201 11.07 0.58 9.57
CA LYS A 201 10.13 -0.51 9.33
C LYS A 201 10.74 -1.53 8.36
N LEU A 202 10.71 -2.82 8.72
CA LEU A 202 11.21 -3.87 7.83
C LEU A 202 10.29 -4.06 6.62
N ILE A 203 10.83 -3.86 5.42
CA ILE A 203 10.16 -4.16 4.14
C ILE A 203 11.03 -5.07 3.27
N SER A 204 10.39 -5.80 2.36
CA SER A 204 11.06 -6.59 1.33
C SER A 204 10.70 -6.02 -0.05
N ARG A 205 11.69 -5.80 -0.91
CA ARG A 205 11.50 -5.31 -2.28
C ARG A 205 11.98 -6.32 -3.31
N MET A 206 11.22 -6.51 -4.39
CA MET A 206 11.56 -7.46 -5.47
C MET A 206 12.87 -7.13 -6.20
N LYS A 207 13.28 -5.87 -6.26
CA LYS A 207 14.51 -5.46 -6.95
C LYS A 207 15.23 -4.38 -6.18
N CYS A 208 16.50 -4.63 -5.85
CA CYS A 208 17.39 -3.61 -5.31
C CYS A 208 17.85 -2.68 -6.43
N PRO A 209 17.66 -1.35 -6.33
CA PRO A 209 18.09 -0.40 -7.36
C PRO A 209 19.58 -0.02 -7.25
N LEU A 210 20.30 -0.54 -6.25
CA LEU A 210 21.69 -0.17 -6.01
C LEU A 210 22.68 -1.02 -6.83
N PRO A 211 23.81 -0.45 -7.29
CA PRO A 211 24.86 -1.18 -7.99
C PRO A 211 25.36 -2.36 -7.14
N ARG A 212 25.42 -3.56 -7.73
CA ARG A 212 25.87 -4.77 -7.04
C ARG A 212 27.32 -4.62 -6.57
N THR A 213 27.59 -4.99 -5.31
CA THR A 213 28.95 -5.05 -4.77
C THR A 213 29.60 -6.42 -4.90
N ASP A 214 28.81 -7.51 -5.03
CA ASP A 214 29.33 -8.88 -5.17
C ASP A 214 28.45 -9.74 -6.10
N GLN A 215 29.08 -10.73 -6.75
CA GLN A 215 28.49 -11.63 -7.77
C GLN A 215 27.80 -12.90 -7.21
N THR A 216 27.45 -12.97 -5.93
CA THR A 216 26.86 -14.18 -5.34
C THR A 216 25.33 -14.16 -5.34
N ALA A 217 24.76 -15.15 -6.05
CA ALA A 217 23.38 -15.64 -6.12
C ALA A 217 22.23 -14.60 -6.18
N GLU A 218 21.44 -14.69 -7.25
CA GLU A 218 20.20 -13.93 -7.49
C GLU A 218 19.18 -14.11 -6.37
N LYS A 219 19.22 -13.26 -5.34
CA LYS A 219 18.06 -13.09 -4.46
C LYS A 219 17.01 -12.28 -5.22
N SER A 220 15.82 -12.86 -5.41
CA SER A 220 14.66 -12.20 -6.03
C SER A 220 14.07 -11.07 -5.17
N TYR A 221 14.61 -10.83 -3.96
CA TYR A 221 14.14 -9.83 -3.02
C TYR A 221 15.28 -9.25 -2.18
N THR A 222 15.12 -8.02 -1.72
CA THR A 222 16.06 -7.33 -0.83
C THR A 222 15.31 -6.70 0.34
N SER A 223 15.77 -7.02 1.55
CA SER A 223 15.25 -6.45 2.78
C SER A 223 15.85 -5.06 3.01
N CYS A 224 15.01 -4.10 3.39
CA CYS A 224 15.47 -2.77 3.78
C CYS A 224 14.66 -2.22 4.95
N TRP A 225 15.30 -1.32 5.69
CA TRP A 225 14.66 -0.49 6.70
C TRP A 225 14.09 0.73 6.01
N LEU A 226 12.77 0.81 5.95
CA LEU A 226 12.05 1.96 5.44
C LEU A 226 11.83 2.96 6.57
N VAL A 227 12.22 4.21 6.35
CA VAL A 227 11.87 5.33 7.24
C VAL A 227 11.17 6.44 6.48
N ASN A 228 10.40 7.22 7.22
CA ASN A 228 9.51 8.25 6.69
C ASN A 228 9.58 9.58 7.46
N ARG A 229 10.59 9.79 8.33
CA ARG A 229 10.76 11.03 9.11
C ARG A 229 12.20 11.55 9.09
N PRO A 230 12.43 12.87 8.86
CA PRO A 230 13.77 13.49 8.80
C PRO A 230 14.65 13.12 9.99
N THR A 231 14.02 13.04 11.15
CA THR A 231 14.65 12.81 12.45
C THR A 231 15.05 11.36 12.70
N SER A 232 14.65 10.42 11.82
CA SER A 232 14.95 8.99 11.95
C SER A 232 16.39 8.63 11.60
N PHE A 233 17.05 9.40 10.74
CA PHE A 233 18.43 9.16 10.30
C PHE A 233 19.30 10.39 10.51
N GLU A 234 20.60 10.17 10.60
CA GLU A 234 21.60 11.23 10.79
C GLU A 234 22.78 10.98 9.86
N ASN A 235 23.54 12.04 9.55
CA ASN A 235 24.76 11.91 8.73
C ASN A 235 24.51 11.18 7.40
N VAL A 236 23.41 11.49 6.70
CA VAL A 236 23.10 10.92 5.39
C VAL A 236 23.13 12.01 4.31
N GLY A 237 23.97 11.80 3.30
CA GLY A 237 24.00 12.60 2.08
C GLY A 237 23.13 11.99 0.98
N PHE A 238 22.61 12.83 0.08
CA PHE A 238 21.81 12.42 -1.08
C PHE A 238 22.54 12.77 -2.37
N SER A 239 22.61 11.82 -3.31
CA SER A 239 23.16 12.08 -4.63
C SER A 239 22.29 13.03 -5.45
N LYS A 240 22.81 13.48 -6.60
CA LYS A 240 21.97 14.01 -7.68
C LYS A 240 20.98 12.94 -8.15
N PRO A 241 19.82 13.31 -8.73
CA PRO A 241 18.89 12.37 -9.32
C PRO A 241 19.57 11.48 -10.35
N ILE A 242 19.22 10.20 -10.35
CA ILE A 242 19.68 9.25 -11.34
C ILE A 242 18.66 9.27 -12.47
N GLU A 243 19.11 9.57 -13.68
CA GLU A 243 18.29 9.45 -14.88
C GLU A 243 18.06 7.95 -15.14
N GLN A 244 16.86 7.46 -14.84
CA GLN A 244 16.45 6.15 -15.32
C GLN A 244 16.18 6.27 -16.82
N GLN A 245 16.93 5.54 -17.65
CA GLN A 245 16.61 5.36 -19.06
C GLN A 245 15.31 4.55 -19.21
N ASN A 246 14.17 5.18 -18.97
CA ASN A 246 12.87 4.69 -19.42
C ASN A 246 12.38 5.65 -20.50
N ASN A 247 12.69 5.30 -21.75
CA ASN A 247 11.93 5.77 -22.91
C ASN A 247 10.50 5.24 -22.76
N GLN A 248 9.58 6.09 -22.32
CA GLN A 248 8.24 6.16 -22.87
C GLN A 248 7.63 7.51 -22.47
N GLU A 249 7.42 8.34 -23.49
CA GLU A 249 6.70 9.59 -23.42
C GLU A 249 5.24 9.32 -23.04
N SER A 250 4.86 9.72 -21.84
CA SER A 250 3.48 10.08 -21.53
C SER A 250 3.51 11.29 -20.61
N GLN A 251 3.19 12.45 -21.18
CA GLN A 251 3.06 13.73 -20.51
C GLN A 251 1.88 13.65 -19.54
N GLU A 252 2.15 13.71 -18.23
CA GLU A 252 1.37 14.42 -17.19
C GLU A 252 1.84 14.10 -15.75
N PHE A 253 2.70 13.11 -15.53
CA PHE A 253 3.27 12.81 -14.21
C PHE A 253 4.71 13.29 -14.05
N ARG A 254 5.03 13.93 -12.91
CA ARG A 254 6.44 14.24 -12.58
C ARG A 254 7.22 12.93 -12.45
N PRO A 255 8.35 12.75 -13.17
CA PRO A 255 9.10 11.51 -13.10
C PRO A 255 9.63 11.28 -11.69
N ILE A 256 9.46 10.06 -11.16
CA ILE A 256 10.02 9.65 -9.88
C ILE A 256 11.54 9.73 -9.98
N GLN A 257 12.15 10.55 -9.14
CA GLN A 257 13.60 10.71 -9.07
C GLN A 257 14.17 9.74 -8.03
N THR A 258 15.06 8.85 -8.47
CA THR A 258 15.85 8.01 -7.56
C THR A 258 17.13 8.74 -7.16
N ARG A 259 17.46 8.74 -5.86
CA ARG A 259 18.74 9.23 -5.33
C ARG A 259 19.39 8.18 -4.45
N TRP A 260 20.69 8.07 -4.53
CA TRP A 260 21.48 7.22 -3.65
C TRP A 260 21.80 7.95 -2.34
N LEU A 261 21.89 7.17 -1.27
CA LEU A 261 22.32 7.64 0.04
C LEU A 261 23.80 7.37 0.23
N SER A 262 24.52 8.31 0.82
CA SER A 262 25.90 8.15 1.30
C SER A 262 26.00 8.55 2.77
N CYS A 263 27.05 8.11 3.45
CA CYS A 263 27.43 8.63 4.74
C CYS A 263 27.89 10.08 4.58
N GLY A 264 27.22 11.03 5.22
CA GLY A 264 27.53 12.46 5.19
C GLY A 264 28.84 12.83 5.89
N ALA A 265 29.45 11.92 6.67
CA ALA A 265 30.71 12.17 7.35
C ALA A 265 31.95 11.65 6.58
N CYS A 266 31.81 10.63 5.74
CA CYS A 266 32.95 10.03 5.04
C CYS A 266 32.67 9.67 3.57
N ASP A 267 31.53 10.09 3.05
CA ASP A 267 31.04 9.87 1.68
C ASP A 267 30.88 8.41 1.26
N PHE A 268 30.99 7.46 2.20
CA PHE A 268 30.80 6.04 1.91
C PHE A 268 29.38 5.77 1.41
N GLY A 269 29.25 5.08 0.29
CA GLY A 269 27.96 4.72 -0.28
C GLY A 269 28.07 3.92 -1.58
N PRO A 270 26.93 3.48 -2.14
CA PRO A 270 25.60 3.80 -1.66
C PRO A 270 25.15 2.89 -0.50
N ILE A 271 24.57 3.49 0.55
CA ILE A 271 24.07 2.78 1.76
C ILE A 271 22.56 2.53 1.73
N GLY A 272 21.87 3.13 0.77
CA GLY A 272 20.43 3.07 0.59
C GLY A 272 20.00 3.95 -0.58
N TRP A 273 18.69 4.14 -0.73
CA TRP A 273 18.13 5.03 -1.75
C TRP A 273 16.83 5.66 -1.28
N THR A 274 16.38 6.66 -2.02
CA THR A 274 15.05 7.26 -1.91
C THR A 274 14.48 7.46 -3.31
N GLU A 275 13.17 7.36 -3.42
CA GLU A 275 12.37 7.57 -4.63
C GLU A 275 11.37 8.67 -4.30
N SER A 276 11.47 9.81 -4.98
CA SER A 276 10.61 10.98 -4.72
C SER A 276 10.21 11.68 -6.01
N SER A 277 8.97 12.12 -6.12
CA SER A 277 8.45 12.94 -7.24
C SER A 277 8.81 14.43 -7.11
N GLY A 278 9.56 14.81 -6.07
CA GLY A 278 9.89 16.20 -5.72
C GLY A 278 11.31 16.39 -5.17
N ASP A 279 11.68 17.66 -4.95
CA ASP A 279 13.00 18.03 -4.41
C ASP A 279 13.03 17.86 -2.89
N LEU A 280 13.61 16.75 -2.43
CA LEU A 280 13.75 16.39 -1.01
C LEU A 280 14.35 17.52 -0.16
N ALA A 281 15.36 18.26 -0.66
CA ALA A 281 15.98 19.35 0.09
C ALA A 281 14.98 20.47 0.41
N LYS A 282 14.05 20.75 -0.52
CA LYS A 282 12.97 21.71 -0.30
C LYS A 282 11.88 21.17 0.63
N GLN A 283 11.68 19.86 0.69
CA GLN A 283 10.77 19.23 1.65
C GLN A 283 11.31 19.36 3.08
N PHE A 284 12.61 19.08 3.30
CA PHE A 284 13.25 19.26 4.62
C PHE A 284 13.18 20.69 5.16
N ILE A 285 13.34 21.69 4.29
CA ILE A 285 13.28 23.11 4.70
C ILE A 285 11.84 23.52 5.04
N LYS A 286 10.84 22.97 4.34
CA LYS A 286 9.45 23.35 4.52
C LYS A 286 8.77 22.66 5.70
N ASP A 287 9.17 21.44 6.03
CA ASP A 287 8.55 20.65 7.09
C ASP A 287 9.58 19.77 7.83
N PRO A 288 10.33 20.34 8.79
CA PRO A 288 11.40 19.62 9.51
C PRO A 288 10.88 18.48 10.39
N GLU A 289 9.64 18.59 10.86
CA GLU A 289 8.93 17.58 11.68
C GLU A 289 7.95 16.72 10.86
N GLY A 290 7.90 16.96 9.55
CA GLY A 290 7.00 16.32 8.60
C GLY A 290 7.31 14.86 8.31
N SER A 291 6.38 14.21 7.62
CA SER A 291 6.65 12.91 6.99
C SER A 291 7.28 13.12 5.62
N PHE A 292 8.35 12.40 5.30
CA PHE A 292 8.96 12.36 3.96
C PHE A 292 8.81 10.98 3.30
N SER A 293 9.07 10.96 1.99
CA SER A 293 9.11 9.77 1.13
C SER A 293 10.28 8.80 1.38
N ASN A 294 9.96 7.59 1.83
CA ASN A 294 10.64 6.30 1.61
C ASN A 294 12.18 6.30 1.51
N VAL A 295 12.88 6.75 2.54
CA VAL A 295 14.33 6.52 2.63
C VAL A 295 14.52 5.06 3.06
N SER A 296 15.12 4.28 2.17
CA SER A 296 15.32 2.85 2.34
C SER A 296 16.79 2.54 2.60
N PHE A 297 17.11 2.02 3.78
CA PHE A 297 18.45 1.56 4.14
C PHE A 297 18.56 0.06 3.88
N LEU A 298 19.52 -0.34 3.05
CA LEU A 298 19.70 -1.75 2.73
C LEU A 298 20.13 -2.58 3.94
N ILE A 299 19.58 -3.79 4.06
CA ILE A 299 19.99 -4.78 5.06
C ILE A 299 20.86 -5.85 4.35
N ASP A 300 21.68 -6.59 5.11
CA ASP A 300 22.40 -7.80 4.67
C ASP A 300 23.44 -7.65 3.54
N CYS A 301 24.08 -6.49 3.42
CA CYS A 301 25.02 -6.21 2.31
C CYS A 301 26.33 -5.53 2.71
N GLN A 302 26.73 -5.59 4.00
CA GLN A 302 27.90 -4.88 4.56
C GLN A 302 27.88 -3.35 4.36
N ARG A 303 26.76 -2.77 3.89
CA ARG A 303 26.64 -1.32 3.64
C ARG A 303 26.21 -0.52 4.87
N VAL A 304 25.67 -1.19 5.88
CA VAL A 304 25.31 -0.65 7.20
C VAL A 304 25.58 -1.72 8.26
N TYR A 305 25.98 -1.30 9.47
CA TYR A 305 26.33 -2.22 10.58
C TYR A 305 25.42 -2.00 11.78
N THR A 306 25.05 -3.08 12.45
CA THR A 306 24.34 -3.04 13.74
C THR A 306 25.35 -3.20 14.88
N ILE A 307 25.11 -2.52 16.01
CA ILE A 307 25.92 -2.69 17.22
C ILE A 307 25.63 -4.08 17.80
N LYS A 308 26.54 -5.05 17.71
CA LYS A 308 26.36 -6.30 18.47
C LYS A 308 26.23 -5.94 19.95
N SER A 309 25.09 -6.25 20.55
CA SER A 309 24.83 -6.17 21.98
C SER A 309 25.74 -7.11 22.75
#